data_AF-A0A8B0SRG0-F1
#
_entry.id   AF-A0A8B0SRG0-F1
#
_cell.length_a   1.000
_cell.length_b   1.000
_cell.length_c   1.000
_cell.angle_alpha   90.00
_cell.angle_beta   90.00
_cell.angle_gamma   90.00
#
_symmetry.space_group_name_H-M   'P 1'
#
loop_
_entity.id
_entity.type
_entity.pdbx_description
1 polymer ?
#
loop_
_entity_poly.entity_id
_entity_poly.type
_entity_poly.pdbx_seq_one_letter_code
_entity_poly.pdbx_strand_id
1 'polypeptide(L)' 'MFTCEWFTIKSFWKGSAHVTFTRPDLVDKINEIVASRYPDALPSRV' A
#
# COMPACT_ATOMS: atom_id res chain seq x y z
N MET A 1 -8.90 -5.71 11.76
CA MET A 1 -9.22 -5.16 10.43
C MET A 1 -9.59 -3.72 10.66
N PHE A 2 -8.84 -2.80 10.08
CA PHE A 2 -8.97 -1.37 10.30
C PHE A 2 -9.48 -0.75 9.02
N THR A 3 -10.61 -0.05 9.10
CA THR A 3 -11.27 0.52 7.93
C THR A 3 -11.31 2.03 8.11
N CYS A 4 -10.60 2.74 7.25
CA CYS A 4 -10.73 4.17 7.08
C CYS A 4 -11.59 4.47 5.85
N GLU A 5 -12.05 5.71 5.74
CA GLU A 5 -12.77 6.23 4.57
C GLU A 5 -11.97 6.10 3.26
N TRP A 6 -10.64 6.00 3.37
CA TRP A 6 -9.70 6.09 2.27
C TRP A 6 -8.98 4.77 1.95
N PHE A 7 -8.86 3.88 2.94
CA PHE A 7 -8.17 2.60 2.81
C PHE A 7 -8.62 1.62 3.91
N THR A 8 -8.48 0.33 3.62
CA THR A 8 -8.72 -0.75 4.58
C THR A 8 -7.43 -1.52 4.81
N ILE A 9 -6.99 -1.61 6.07
CA ILE A 9 -5.85 -2.43 6.47
C ILE A 9 -6.35 -3.71 7.11
N LYS A 10 -6.00 -4.84 6.50
CA LYS A 10 -6.17 -6.16 7.08
C LYS A 10 -4.81 -6.64 7.57
N SER A 11 -4.57 -6.47 8.87
CA SER A 11 -3.41 -7.05 9.56
C SER A 11 -3.64 -8.54 9.81
N PHE A 12 -2.62 -9.34 9.53
CA PHE A 12 -2.59 -10.77 9.79
C PHE A 12 -1.59 -11.04 10.91
N TRP A 13 -1.89 -12.01 11.76
CA TRP A 13 -1.01 -12.39 12.87
C TRP A 13 0.38 -12.86 12.45
N LYS A 14 0.59 -13.15 11.16
CA LYS A 14 1.90 -13.48 10.58
C LYS A 14 2.84 -12.27 10.43
N GLY A 15 2.44 -11.09 10.89
CA GLY A 15 3.21 -9.84 10.72
C GLY A 15 3.04 -9.20 9.34
N SER A 16 2.28 -9.82 8.45
CA SER A 16 1.90 -9.24 7.15
C SER A 16 0.61 -8.45 7.27
N ALA A 17 0.48 -7.37 6.50
CA ALA A 17 -0.77 -6.63 6.38
C ALA A 17 -1.07 -6.39 4.90
N HIS A 18 -2.33 -6.59 4.53
CA HIS A 18 -2.82 -6.18 3.22
C HIS A 18 -3.51 -4.84 3.37
N VAL A 19 -3.13 -3.87 2.55
CA VAL A 19 -3.79 -2.57 2.48
C VAL A 19 -4.53 -2.49 1.15
N THR A 20 -5.85 -2.33 1.24
CA THR A 20 -6.71 -2.13 0.06
C THR A 20 -7.12 -0.68 0.01
N PHE A 21 -6.75 0.00 -1.08
CA PHE A 21 -7.13 1.39 -1.34
C PHE A 21 -8.36 1.43 -2.22
N THR A 22 -9.34 2.26 -1.86
CA THR A 22 -10.56 2.48 -2.66
C THR A 22 -10.38 3.59 -3.69
N ARG A 23 -9.38 4.48 -3.52
CA ARG A 23 -9.05 5.54 -4.48
C ARG A 23 -7.67 5.35 -5.10
N PRO A 24 -7.53 5.39 -6.44
CA PRO A 24 -6.26 5.24 -7.12
C PRO A 24 -5.28 6.38 -6.83
N ASP A 25 -5.75 7.61 -6.59
CA ASP A 25 -4.89 8.76 -6.26
C ASP A 25 -4.03 8.54 -5.00
N LEU A 26 -4.54 7.77 -4.04
CA LEU A 26 -3.81 7.45 -2.81
C LEU A 26 -2.81 6.30 -3.02
N VAL A 27 -3.11 5.39 -3.96
CA VAL A 27 -2.17 4.34 -4.37
C VAL A 27 -0.95 4.97 -5.00
N ASP A 28 -1.14 5.94 -5.90
CA ASP A 28 -0.03 6.61 -6.59
C ASP A 28 0.91 7.31 -5.60
N LYS A 29 0.36 8.09 -4.67
CA LYS A 29 1.16 8.76 -3.62
C LYS A 29 1.94 7.79 -2.74
N ILE A 30 1.33 6.68 -2.36
CA ILE A 30 2.01 5.67 -1.54
C ILE A 30 3.07 4.95 -2.38
N ASN A 31 2.79 4.69 -3.64
CA ASN A 31 3.74 4.12 -4.57
C ASN A 31 4.97 5.03 -4.73
N GLU A 32 4.78 6.35 -4.81
CA GLU A 32 5.89 7.33 -4.82
C GLU A 32 6.71 7.30 -3.51
N ILE A 33 6.05 7.23 -2.35
CA ILE A 33 6.73 7.14 -1.05
C ILE A 33 7.51 5.81 -0.95
N VAL A 34 6.91 4.71 -1.37
CA VAL A 34 7.54 3.39 -1.39
C VAL A 34 8.72 3.38 -2.37
N ALA A 35 8.56 3.93 -3.57
CA ALA A 35 9.65 4.09 -4.54
C ALA A 35 10.83 4.88 -3.96
N SER A 36 10.53 5.95 -3.21
CA SER A 36 11.55 6.82 -2.61
C SER A 36 12.31 6.14 -1.48
N ARG A 37 11.65 5.29 -0.67
CA ARG A 37 12.26 4.65 0.51
C ARG A 37 12.79 3.25 0.23
N TYR A 38 12.20 2.56 -0.73
CA TYR A 38 12.52 1.19 -1.13
C TYR A 38 12.50 1.08 -2.66
N PRO A 39 13.56 1.51 -3.35
CA PRO A 39 13.62 1.49 -4.82
C PRO A 39 13.51 0.08 -5.42
N ASP A 40 13.85 -0.96 -4.66
CA ASP A 40 13.73 -2.39 -5.06
C ASP A 40 12.35 -3.00 -4.75
N ALA A 41 11.46 -2.29 -4.06
CA ALA A 41 10.17 -2.84 -3.65
C ALA A 41 9.09 -2.76 -4.75
N LEU A 42 9.33 -1.98 -5.81
CA LEU A 42 8.39 -1.86 -6.92
C LEU A 42 8.80 -2.80 -8.06
N PRO A 43 7.89 -3.66 -8.55
CA PRO A 43 8.16 -4.44 -9.74
C PRO A 43 8.42 -3.47 -10.91
N SER A 44 9.38 -3.82 -11.77
CA SER A 44 9.65 -3.09 -13.00
C SER A 44 8.34 -2.96 -13.80
N ARG A 45 7.94 -1.72 -14.11
CA ARG A 45 6.73 -1.44 -14.90
C ARG A 45 6.90 -2.07 -16.28
N VAL A 46 6.20 -3.18 -16.53
CA VAL A 46 6.06 -3.84 -17.84
C VAL A 46 5.05 -3.12 -18.72
#